data_AF-A0A935MIH6-F1
#
_entry.id   AF-A0A935MIH6-F1
#
_cell.length_a   1.000
_cell.length_b   1.000
_cell.length_c   1.000
_cell.angle_alpha   90.00
_cell.angle_beta   90.00
_cell.angle_gamma   90.00
#
_symmetry.space_group_name_H-M   'P 1'
#
loop_
_entity.id
_entity.type
_entity.pdbx_description
1 polymer ?
#
loop_
_entity_poly.entity_id
_entity_poly.type
_entity_poly.pdbx_seq_one_letter_code
_entity_poly.pdbx_strand_id
1 'polypeptide(L)'
;MGNVIIGAGNGVDSDPGFPGEPGGLGTFSHSGGTHLVDGELKIGQSGNVAGGTGLYTMSSGVLTVSGNTFIGGSGLPDGLVDGVGTFTQTGGTHTTVGDMNVGGGLGTYNLSGTGVLNTGITYVNSDNGTSFNQSGGTHNTGFLNVYGGDYFLSGGTINVAGNMGVLGRYGGSARFSQDGGDVFVNDPTFGLYVGGFDGTSNTGTYTLNTGTLTVVATTHVGSGAVGTFNQTGGIHTTSRLVLGEKNLGQRHL
;
A
#
# COMPACT_ATOMS: atom_id res chain seq x y z
N MET A 1 -19.52 2.98 15.64
CA MET A 1 -18.85 3.65 14.51
C MET A 1 -19.23 2.89 13.25
N GLY A 2 -19.69 3.58 12.21
CA GLY A 2 -20.21 2.92 11.00
C GLY A 2 -19.10 2.61 10.00
N ASN A 3 -19.00 1.34 9.59
CA ASN A 3 -18.13 0.94 8.49
C ASN A 3 -18.82 1.21 7.15
N VAL A 4 -18.04 1.48 6.11
CA VAL A 4 -18.51 1.48 4.72
C VAL A 4 -17.91 0.29 4.01
N ILE A 5 -18.76 -0.52 3.39
CA ILE A 5 -18.38 -1.73 2.64
C ILE A 5 -18.85 -1.57 1.20
N ILE A 6 -17.93 -1.71 0.25
CA ILE A 6 -18.20 -1.69 -1.18
C ILE A 6 -17.76 -3.05 -1.72
N GLY A 7 -18.73 -3.90 -2.04
CA GLY A 7 -18.48 -5.30 -2.39
C GLY A 7 -18.23 -6.15 -1.15
N ALA A 8 -19.31 -6.54 -0.48
CA ALA A 8 -19.25 -7.38 0.72
C ALA A 8 -18.86 -8.82 0.37
N GLY A 9 -18.02 -9.44 1.19
CA GLY A 9 -17.80 -10.88 1.11
C GLY A 9 -19.06 -11.64 1.50
N ASN A 10 -19.17 -12.89 1.05
CA ASN A 10 -20.23 -13.79 1.48
C ASN A 10 -19.81 -14.55 2.74
N GLY A 11 -20.73 -14.73 3.68
CA GLY A 11 -20.51 -15.52 4.88
C GLY A 11 -20.02 -14.71 6.09
N VAL A 12 -19.88 -13.38 5.98
CA VAL A 12 -19.23 -12.52 7.01
C VAL A 12 -20.20 -11.75 7.90
N ASP A 13 -21.50 -11.99 7.73
CA ASP A 13 -22.57 -11.48 8.58
C ASP A 13 -23.43 -12.66 9.10
N SER A 14 -24.73 -12.45 9.33
CA SER A 14 -25.63 -13.53 9.77
C SER A 14 -25.93 -14.57 8.67
N ASP A 15 -25.50 -14.33 7.44
CA ASP A 15 -25.61 -15.30 6.36
C ASP A 15 -24.42 -16.27 6.41
N PRO A 16 -24.63 -17.58 6.59
CA PRO A 16 -23.54 -18.56 6.53
C PRO A 16 -22.98 -18.74 5.10
N GLY A 17 -23.71 -18.31 4.06
CA GLY A 17 -23.40 -18.59 2.66
C GLY A 17 -23.44 -20.08 2.32
N PHE A 18 -23.40 -20.41 1.02
CA PHE A 18 -23.26 -21.80 0.55
C PHE A 18 -22.18 -21.94 -0.52
N PRO A 19 -21.51 -23.11 -0.62
CA PRO A 19 -20.45 -23.34 -1.61
C PRO A 19 -20.87 -22.97 -3.04
N GLY A 20 -20.10 -22.10 -3.69
CA GLY A 20 -20.32 -21.64 -5.07
C GLY A 20 -21.10 -20.33 -5.21
N GLU A 21 -21.57 -19.74 -4.11
CA GLU A 21 -22.20 -18.42 -4.14
C GLU A 21 -21.16 -17.30 -4.23
N PRO A 22 -21.27 -16.36 -5.19
CA PRO A 22 -20.30 -15.27 -5.35
C PRO A 22 -20.42 -14.23 -4.23
N GLY A 23 -19.33 -13.49 -3.98
CA GLY A 23 -19.37 -12.30 -3.14
C GLY A 23 -20.13 -11.15 -3.82
N GLY A 24 -20.53 -10.16 -3.02
CA GLY A 24 -21.26 -9.00 -3.49
C GLY A 24 -20.42 -8.09 -4.40
N LEU A 25 -21.07 -7.49 -5.38
CA LEU A 25 -20.49 -6.45 -6.24
C LEU A 25 -20.94 -5.07 -5.76
N GLY A 26 -19.99 -4.18 -5.48
CA GLY A 26 -20.26 -2.80 -5.08
C GLY A 26 -19.49 -1.80 -5.93
N THR A 27 -20.12 -0.67 -6.25
CA THR A 27 -19.45 0.47 -6.89
C THR A 27 -19.84 1.77 -6.18
N PHE A 28 -18.89 2.70 -6.06
CA PHE A 28 -19.12 4.02 -5.49
C PHE A 28 -18.39 5.08 -6.32
N SER A 29 -19.11 6.14 -6.72
CA SER A 29 -18.55 7.27 -7.48
C SER A 29 -18.61 8.54 -6.63
N HIS A 30 -17.44 9.12 -6.36
CA HIS A 30 -17.25 10.31 -5.54
C HIS A 30 -16.70 11.44 -6.41
N SER A 31 -17.61 12.31 -6.88
CA SER A 31 -17.28 13.41 -7.76
C SER A 31 -17.30 14.79 -7.10
N GLY A 32 -17.51 14.86 -5.77
CA GLY A 32 -17.51 16.08 -4.97
C GLY A 32 -18.15 15.88 -3.60
N GLY A 33 -18.12 16.91 -2.74
CA GLY A 33 -18.68 16.86 -1.39
C GLY A 33 -17.72 16.26 -0.34
N THR A 34 -18.28 15.90 0.81
CA THR A 34 -17.54 15.29 1.93
C THR A 34 -18.17 13.95 2.29
N HIS A 35 -17.35 12.90 2.31
CA HIS A 35 -17.71 11.57 2.78
C HIS A 35 -16.89 11.26 4.05
N LEU A 36 -17.57 11.14 5.18
CA LEU A 36 -16.97 10.76 6.45
C LEU A 36 -17.32 9.29 6.75
N VAL A 37 -16.30 8.48 6.93
CA VAL A 37 -16.41 7.09 7.39
C VAL A 37 -15.88 7.03 8.82
N ASP A 38 -16.78 6.85 9.78
CA ASP A 38 -16.44 6.82 11.22
C ASP A 38 -15.67 5.56 11.62
N GLY A 39 -15.90 4.45 10.91
CA GLY A 39 -15.21 3.19 11.11
C GLY A 39 -14.22 2.91 9.99
N GLU A 40 -14.27 1.68 9.49
CA GLU A 40 -13.41 1.19 8.41
C GLU A 40 -14.05 1.42 7.04
N LEU A 41 -13.22 1.68 6.03
CA LEU A 41 -13.60 1.59 4.62
C LEU A 41 -13.07 0.28 4.07
N LYS A 42 -13.97 -0.57 3.56
CA LYS A 42 -13.63 -1.87 2.95
C LYS A 42 -14.09 -1.89 1.50
N ILE A 43 -13.17 -2.17 0.58
CA ILE A 43 -13.44 -2.24 -0.86
C ILE A 43 -13.01 -3.62 -1.33
N GLY A 44 -13.98 -4.46 -1.71
CA GLY A 44 -13.75 -5.87 -1.94
C GLY A 44 -13.42 -6.60 -0.65
N GLN A 45 -14.41 -6.73 0.23
CA GLN A 45 -14.24 -7.37 1.54
C GLN A 45 -14.08 -8.89 1.38
N SER A 46 -13.18 -9.50 2.17
CA SER A 46 -13.08 -10.98 2.25
C SER A 46 -14.38 -11.62 2.77
N GLY A 47 -14.62 -12.88 2.41
CA GLY A 47 -15.79 -13.66 2.80
C GLY A 47 -15.44 -15.08 3.26
N ASN A 48 -16.27 -15.74 4.05
CA ASN A 48 -16.06 -17.16 4.40
C ASN A 48 -16.20 -18.08 3.19
N VAL A 49 -17.09 -17.74 2.25
CA VAL A 49 -17.38 -18.55 1.05
C VAL A 49 -16.76 -17.93 -0.20
N ALA A 50 -16.90 -16.62 -0.35
CA ALA A 50 -16.38 -15.87 -1.50
C ALA A 50 -16.11 -14.42 -1.10
N GLY A 51 -15.00 -13.85 -1.55
CA GLY A 51 -14.73 -12.43 -1.40
C GLY A 51 -15.59 -11.57 -2.32
N GLY A 52 -15.93 -10.37 -1.83
CA GLY A 52 -16.68 -9.37 -2.60
C GLY A 52 -15.80 -8.66 -3.63
N THR A 53 -16.43 -8.03 -4.60
CA THR A 53 -15.76 -7.16 -5.58
C THR A 53 -16.20 -5.71 -5.38
N GLY A 54 -15.25 -4.83 -5.07
CA GLY A 54 -15.52 -3.42 -4.79
C GLY A 54 -14.78 -2.48 -5.72
N LEU A 55 -15.45 -1.42 -6.17
CA LEU A 55 -14.85 -0.32 -6.92
C LEU A 55 -15.21 1.04 -6.30
N TYR A 56 -14.20 1.82 -5.92
CA TYR A 56 -14.35 3.22 -5.53
C TYR A 56 -13.68 4.12 -6.56
N THR A 57 -14.39 5.09 -7.12
CA THR A 57 -13.81 6.11 -8.01
C THR A 57 -13.97 7.49 -7.38
N MET A 58 -12.86 8.18 -7.15
CA MET A 58 -12.80 9.53 -6.60
C MET A 58 -12.17 10.50 -7.60
N SER A 59 -12.97 11.45 -8.09
CA SER A 59 -12.49 12.49 -9.01
C SER A 59 -12.40 13.87 -8.37
N SER A 60 -13.15 14.13 -7.30
CA SER A 60 -13.02 15.34 -6.49
C SER A 60 -13.62 15.13 -5.09
N GLY A 61 -13.66 16.18 -4.25
CA GLY A 61 -14.23 16.14 -2.91
C GLY A 61 -13.25 15.69 -1.82
N VAL A 62 -13.79 15.34 -0.66
CA VAL A 62 -13.03 14.95 0.54
C VAL A 62 -13.57 13.64 1.08
N LEU A 63 -12.72 12.62 1.21
CA LEU A 63 -13.01 11.37 1.89
C LEU A 63 -12.14 11.31 3.15
N THR A 64 -12.75 11.14 4.31
CA THR A 64 -12.05 10.92 5.58
C THR A 64 -12.51 9.61 6.19
N VAL A 65 -11.58 8.69 6.40
CA VAL A 65 -11.77 7.42 7.08
C VAL A 65 -11.10 7.49 8.44
N SER A 66 -11.89 7.42 9.51
CA SER A 66 -11.38 7.54 10.88
C SER A 66 -10.69 6.27 11.37
N GLY A 67 -11.11 5.11 10.86
CA GLY A 67 -10.43 3.83 11.06
C GLY A 67 -9.45 3.51 9.94
N ASN A 68 -9.38 2.23 9.61
CA ASN A 68 -8.52 1.69 8.55
C ASN A 68 -9.22 1.67 7.20
N THR A 69 -8.44 1.76 6.13
CA THR A 69 -8.90 1.49 4.75
C THR A 69 -8.33 0.17 4.29
N PHE A 70 -9.19 -0.73 3.81
CA PHE A 70 -8.83 -2.04 3.26
C PHE A 70 -9.28 -2.14 1.81
N ILE A 71 -8.37 -2.55 0.93
CA ILE A 71 -8.63 -2.65 -0.51
C ILE A 71 -8.18 -4.03 -0.99
N GLY A 72 -9.17 -4.84 -1.39
CA GLY A 72 -8.98 -6.19 -1.85
C GLY A 72 -8.63 -7.12 -0.71
N GLY A 73 -9.52 -7.24 0.27
CA GLY A 73 -9.41 -8.19 1.38
C GLY A 73 -9.38 -7.54 2.77
N SER A 74 -9.03 -8.34 3.78
CA SER A 74 -8.97 -7.94 5.19
C SER A 74 -7.59 -7.47 5.64
N GLY A 75 -6.58 -7.54 4.76
CA GLY A 75 -5.19 -7.20 5.08
C GLY A 75 -4.50 -8.20 6.02
N LEU A 76 -5.14 -9.32 6.39
CA LEU A 76 -4.65 -10.27 7.38
C LEU A 76 -4.83 -11.72 6.89
N PRO A 77 -3.92 -12.65 7.24
CA PRO A 77 -4.12 -14.08 7.03
C PRO A 77 -5.18 -14.59 8.03
N ASP A 78 -6.45 -14.47 7.67
CA ASP A 78 -7.60 -14.80 8.50
C ASP A 78 -8.30 -16.09 8.08
N GLY A 79 -7.86 -16.71 6.98
CA GLY A 79 -8.44 -17.93 6.44
C GLY A 79 -9.74 -17.71 5.65
N LEU A 80 -10.09 -16.44 5.37
CA LEU A 80 -11.21 -16.10 4.50
C LEU A 80 -10.82 -16.19 3.03
N VAL A 81 -11.84 -16.23 2.17
CA VAL A 81 -11.68 -16.04 0.73
C VAL A 81 -11.58 -14.56 0.45
N ASP A 82 -10.45 -14.17 -0.09
CA ASP A 82 -10.12 -12.79 -0.36
C ASP A 82 -11.02 -12.12 -1.37
N GLY A 83 -11.30 -10.83 -1.12
CA GLY A 83 -12.03 -9.98 -2.04
C GLY A 83 -11.14 -9.33 -3.09
N VAL A 84 -11.78 -8.67 -4.05
CA VAL A 84 -11.14 -7.88 -5.11
C VAL A 84 -11.53 -6.42 -4.94
N GLY A 85 -10.57 -5.55 -4.69
CA GLY A 85 -10.82 -4.15 -4.42
C GLY A 85 -10.06 -3.25 -5.37
N THR A 86 -10.73 -2.24 -5.91
CA THR A 86 -10.07 -1.18 -6.68
C THR A 86 -10.50 0.19 -6.18
N PHE A 87 -9.52 1.03 -5.87
CA PHE A 87 -9.74 2.45 -5.61
C PHE A 87 -9.00 3.28 -6.66
N THR A 88 -9.72 4.14 -7.36
CA THR A 88 -9.15 5.05 -8.36
C THR A 88 -9.34 6.49 -7.90
N GLN A 89 -8.24 7.19 -7.64
CA GLN A 89 -8.21 8.60 -7.26
C GLN A 89 -7.57 9.44 -8.36
N THR A 90 -8.35 10.29 -9.02
CA THR A 90 -7.86 11.25 -10.03
C THR A 90 -7.83 12.69 -9.52
N GLY A 91 -8.49 12.96 -8.38
CA GLY A 91 -8.55 14.27 -7.73
C GLY A 91 -9.10 14.18 -6.30
N GLY A 92 -9.31 15.34 -5.67
CA GLY A 92 -9.79 15.44 -4.29
C GLY A 92 -8.80 14.92 -3.24
N THR A 93 -9.23 14.89 -1.98
CA THR A 93 -8.41 14.47 -0.83
C THR A 93 -9.00 13.24 -0.15
N HIS A 94 -8.23 12.16 -0.09
CA HIS A 94 -8.53 10.96 0.68
C HIS A 94 -7.61 10.92 1.90
N THR A 95 -8.16 10.87 3.10
CA THR A 95 -7.41 10.72 4.35
C THR A 95 -7.85 9.46 5.06
N THR A 96 -6.93 8.54 5.33
CA THR A 96 -7.11 7.42 6.24
C THR A 96 -6.32 7.73 7.52
N VAL A 97 -7.04 7.90 8.63
CA VAL A 97 -6.43 8.24 9.93
C VAL A 97 -5.69 7.05 10.52
N GLY A 98 -6.26 5.84 10.38
CA GLY A 98 -5.57 4.60 10.70
C GLY A 98 -4.62 4.16 9.58
N ASP A 99 -4.53 2.85 9.41
CA ASP A 99 -3.70 2.23 8.40
C ASP A 99 -4.46 2.05 7.09
N MET A 100 -3.75 2.25 5.98
CA MET A 100 -4.21 1.89 4.66
C MET A 100 -3.55 0.60 4.21
N ASN A 101 -4.35 -0.44 4.04
CA ASN A 101 -3.94 -1.76 3.60
C ASN A 101 -4.44 -1.98 2.18
N VAL A 102 -3.50 -2.00 1.23
CA VAL A 102 -3.74 -2.41 -0.15
C VAL A 102 -3.27 -3.85 -0.27
N GLY A 103 -4.21 -4.77 -0.50
CA GLY A 103 -4.00 -6.21 -0.42
C GLY A 103 -4.52 -6.85 0.88
N GLY A 104 -4.03 -8.04 1.17
CA GLY A 104 -4.73 -9.10 1.92
C GLY A 104 -5.70 -9.90 1.04
N GLY A 105 -5.48 -9.90 -0.27
CA GLY A 105 -6.38 -10.29 -1.36
C GLY A 105 -6.02 -9.56 -2.65
N LEU A 106 -6.93 -9.40 -3.64
CA LEU A 106 -6.60 -8.69 -4.89
C LEU A 106 -6.88 -7.18 -4.79
N GLY A 107 -5.94 -6.44 -4.19
CA GLY A 107 -6.06 -4.99 -3.96
C GLY A 107 -5.39 -4.13 -5.02
N THR A 108 -6.06 -3.08 -5.51
CA THR A 108 -5.47 -2.09 -6.41
C THR A 108 -5.80 -0.66 -5.97
N TYR A 109 -4.77 0.18 -5.79
CA TYR A 109 -4.93 1.62 -5.63
C TYR A 109 -4.30 2.35 -6.81
N ASN A 110 -5.05 3.25 -7.45
CA ASN A 110 -4.57 4.09 -8.54
C ASN A 110 -4.62 5.56 -8.11
N LEU A 111 -3.47 6.19 -7.90
CA LEU A 111 -3.33 7.62 -7.61
C LEU A 111 -2.83 8.37 -8.85
N SER A 112 -3.57 9.36 -9.30
CA SER A 112 -3.25 10.12 -10.50
C SER A 112 -3.79 11.55 -10.45
N GLY A 113 -3.51 12.33 -11.50
CA GLY A 113 -4.01 13.69 -11.63
C GLY A 113 -3.54 14.59 -10.48
N THR A 114 -4.48 15.24 -9.80
CA THR A 114 -4.23 16.12 -8.65
C THR A 114 -4.68 15.50 -7.33
N GLY A 115 -4.89 14.19 -7.28
CA GLY A 115 -5.32 13.50 -6.07
C GLY A 115 -4.32 13.68 -4.92
N VAL A 116 -4.85 13.88 -3.71
CA VAL A 116 -4.05 13.90 -2.47
C VAL A 116 -4.48 12.72 -1.61
N LEU A 117 -3.54 11.83 -1.30
CA LEU A 117 -3.73 10.72 -0.37
C LEU A 117 -2.92 11.01 0.90
N ASN A 118 -3.59 10.98 2.06
CA ASN A 118 -2.95 11.09 3.37
C ASN A 118 -3.22 9.81 4.18
N THR A 119 -2.17 9.16 4.68
CA THR A 119 -2.30 7.91 5.46
C THR A 119 -1.40 7.93 6.69
N GLY A 120 -1.82 7.27 7.77
CA GLY A 120 -0.93 7.00 8.90
C GLY A 120 0.21 6.07 8.46
N ILE A 121 -0.14 4.84 8.12
CA ILE A 121 0.77 3.88 7.47
C ILE A 121 0.13 3.40 6.17
N THR A 122 0.92 3.29 5.11
CA THR A 122 0.51 2.56 3.91
C THR A 122 1.21 1.21 3.88
N TYR A 123 0.43 0.14 3.84
CA TYR A 123 0.88 -1.21 3.57
C TYR A 123 0.46 -1.63 2.16
N VAL A 124 1.43 -2.09 1.37
CA VAL A 124 1.18 -2.74 0.07
C VAL A 124 1.59 -4.19 0.21
N ASN A 125 0.61 -5.05 0.50
CA ASN A 125 0.83 -6.43 0.92
C ASN A 125 0.94 -7.40 -0.26
N SER A 126 1.69 -8.49 -0.05
CA SER A 126 1.87 -9.58 -1.01
C SER A 126 0.61 -10.42 -1.16
N ASP A 127 -0.11 -10.22 -2.26
CA ASP A 127 -1.07 -11.19 -2.79
C ASP A 127 -1.05 -11.14 -4.32
N ASN A 128 -1.55 -12.20 -4.96
CA ASN A 128 -1.50 -12.47 -6.41
C ASN A 128 -2.05 -11.31 -7.29
N GLY A 129 -1.29 -10.22 -7.46
CA GLY A 129 -1.65 -9.06 -8.28
C GLY A 129 -1.95 -7.78 -7.51
N THR A 130 -1.62 -7.68 -6.22
CA THR A 130 -1.74 -6.42 -5.47
C THR A 130 -0.85 -5.33 -6.06
N SER A 131 -1.42 -4.17 -6.35
CA SER A 131 -0.67 -3.03 -6.90
C SER A 131 -1.08 -1.68 -6.32
N PHE A 132 -0.07 -0.85 -6.07
CA PHE A 132 -0.25 0.59 -5.88
C PHE A 132 0.37 1.31 -7.08
N ASN A 133 -0.45 1.97 -7.88
CA ASN A 133 -0.05 2.66 -9.10
C ASN A 133 -0.17 4.17 -8.90
N GLN A 134 0.96 4.87 -8.84
CA GLN A 134 0.99 6.33 -8.78
C GLN A 134 1.55 6.90 -10.09
N SER A 135 0.73 7.67 -10.81
CA SER A 135 1.13 8.38 -12.04
C SER A 135 1.03 9.89 -11.93
N GLY A 136 0.56 10.39 -10.78
CA GLY A 136 0.44 11.82 -10.47
C GLY A 136 0.08 12.02 -9.00
N GLY A 137 -0.43 13.20 -8.66
CA GLY A 137 -0.89 13.51 -7.31
C GLY A 137 0.20 13.51 -6.24
N THR A 138 -0.24 13.52 -4.99
CA THR A 138 0.63 13.53 -3.80
C THR A 138 0.18 12.45 -2.82
N HIS A 139 1.10 11.57 -2.43
CA HIS A 139 0.90 10.62 -1.34
C HIS A 139 1.73 11.06 -0.13
N ASN A 140 1.06 11.53 0.91
CA ASN A 140 1.66 11.82 2.21
C ASN A 140 1.39 10.65 3.15
N THR A 141 2.43 10.05 3.70
CA THR A 141 2.28 8.95 4.65
C THR A 141 3.23 9.08 5.82
N GLY A 142 2.78 8.65 7.00
CA GLY A 142 3.68 8.46 8.15
C GLY A 142 4.74 7.43 7.82
N PHE A 143 4.34 6.25 7.34
CA PHE A 143 5.26 5.18 6.94
C PHE A 143 4.80 4.55 5.62
N LEU A 144 5.75 4.12 4.78
CA LEU A 144 5.46 3.40 3.54
C LEU A 144 6.09 2.02 3.58
N ASN A 145 5.27 0.99 3.63
CA ASN A 145 5.66 -0.40 3.77
C ASN A 145 5.16 -1.22 2.58
N VAL A 146 6.02 -1.43 1.59
CA VAL A 146 5.77 -2.38 0.50
C VAL A 146 6.16 -3.76 1.00
N TYR A 147 5.19 -4.51 1.51
CA TYR A 147 5.34 -5.79 2.18
C TYR A 147 4.97 -6.95 1.27
N GLY A 148 5.78 -7.12 0.23
CA GLY A 148 5.65 -8.17 -0.76
C GLY A 148 4.68 -7.87 -1.91
N GLY A 149 3.97 -6.74 -1.87
CA GLY A 149 3.22 -6.25 -3.03
C GLY A 149 4.09 -5.42 -4.00
N ASP A 150 3.43 -4.81 -4.97
CA ASP A 150 4.06 -3.97 -5.99
C ASP A 150 3.64 -2.51 -5.87
N TYR A 151 4.62 -1.61 -5.84
CA TYR A 151 4.41 -0.17 -5.96
C TYR A 151 5.05 0.35 -7.26
N PHE A 152 4.27 1.02 -8.08
CA PHE A 152 4.73 1.63 -9.34
C PHE A 152 4.54 3.15 -9.28
N LEU A 153 5.65 3.89 -9.25
CA LEU A 153 5.66 5.35 -9.32
C LEU A 153 6.15 5.80 -10.70
N SER A 154 5.27 6.38 -11.49
CA SER A 154 5.58 6.94 -12.82
C SER A 154 5.47 8.48 -12.86
N GLY A 155 4.93 9.10 -11.81
CA GLY A 155 4.81 10.55 -11.68
C GLY A 155 4.15 10.95 -10.36
N GLY A 156 4.22 12.24 -10.01
CA GLY A 156 3.73 12.77 -8.73
C GLY A 156 4.79 12.78 -7.63
N THR A 157 4.34 12.91 -6.38
CA THR A 157 5.21 13.02 -5.20
C THR A 157 4.77 12.04 -4.11
N ILE A 158 5.75 11.40 -3.48
CA ILE A 158 5.58 10.65 -2.23
C ILE A 158 6.36 11.36 -1.13
N ASN A 159 5.67 11.74 -0.06
CA ASN A 159 6.27 12.27 1.16
C ASN A 159 6.09 11.26 2.28
N VAL A 160 7.17 10.56 2.65
CA VAL A 160 7.21 9.67 3.80
C VAL A 160 7.79 10.45 4.97
N ALA A 161 7.00 10.66 6.02
CA ALA A 161 7.45 11.40 7.21
C ALA A 161 8.42 10.56 8.06
N GLY A 162 8.13 9.27 8.19
CA GLY A 162 8.91 8.23 8.84
C GLY A 162 9.77 7.46 7.85
N ASN A 163 10.04 6.18 8.16
CA ASN A 163 10.84 5.32 7.32
C ASN A 163 10.03 4.67 6.20
N MET A 164 10.76 4.22 5.16
CA MET A 164 10.21 3.46 4.05
C MET A 164 10.82 2.06 4.04
N GLY A 165 9.97 1.05 3.86
CA GLY A 165 10.35 -0.35 3.72
C GLY A 165 9.89 -0.92 2.38
N VAL A 166 10.81 -1.49 1.63
CA VAL A 166 10.54 -2.38 0.49
C VAL A 166 11.01 -3.76 0.90
N LEU A 167 10.12 -4.49 1.56
CA LEU A 167 10.46 -5.67 2.36
C LEU A 167 9.63 -6.88 1.94
N GLY A 168 10.30 -7.93 1.46
CA GLY A 168 9.66 -9.22 1.25
C GLY A 168 9.11 -9.80 2.56
N ARG A 169 7.97 -10.49 2.51
CA ARG A 169 7.30 -11.12 3.65
C ARG A 169 6.67 -12.44 3.22
N TYR A 170 6.61 -13.42 4.12
CA TYR A 170 5.91 -14.71 3.92
C TYR A 170 6.34 -15.52 2.68
N GLY A 171 7.61 -15.42 2.26
CA GLY A 171 8.11 -16.05 1.04
C GLY A 171 7.87 -15.24 -0.24
N GLY A 172 7.28 -14.05 -0.11
CA GLY A 172 7.02 -13.11 -1.20
C GLY A 172 8.14 -12.07 -1.39
N SER A 173 8.12 -11.45 -2.57
CA SER A 173 9.10 -10.43 -2.99
C SER A 173 8.43 -9.08 -3.11
N ALA A 174 8.92 -8.07 -2.40
CA ALA A 174 8.45 -6.70 -2.53
C ALA A 174 9.13 -6.00 -3.72
N ARG A 175 8.36 -5.22 -4.48
CA ARG A 175 8.92 -4.40 -5.57
C ARG A 175 8.43 -2.96 -5.49
N PHE A 176 9.38 -2.04 -5.62
CA PHE A 176 9.13 -0.63 -5.84
C PHE A 176 9.80 -0.21 -7.15
N SER A 177 9.03 0.22 -8.15
CA SER A 177 9.54 0.74 -9.43
C SER A 177 9.32 2.24 -9.49
N GLN A 178 10.40 3.00 -9.64
CA GLN A 178 10.37 4.44 -9.84
C GLN A 178 10.77 4.78 -11.27
N ASP A 179 9.75 5.03 -12.08
CA ASP A 179 9.81 5.41 -13.49
C ASP A 179 9.52 6.91 -13.70
N GLY A 180 9.38 7.67 -12.61
CA GLY A 180 9.22 9.12 -12.58
C GLY A 180 8.94 9.64 -11.18
N GLY A 181 8.58 10.92 -11.07
CA GLY A 181 8.18 11.55 -9.80
C GLY A 181 9.31 11.68 -8.76
N ASP A 182 8.91 12.15 -7.58
CA ASP A 182 9.82 12.44 -6.47
C ASP A 182 9.41 11.65 -5.23
N VAL A 183 10.38 10.98 -4.60
CA VAL A 183 10.21 10.25 -3.33
C VAL A 183 11.07 10.92 -2.27
N PHE A 184 10.44 11.38 -1.19
CA PHE A 184 11.10 11.95 -0.02
C PHE A 184 10.91 11.02 1.19
N VAL A 185 11.99 10.43 1.68
CA VAL A 185 12.03 9.69 2.95
C VAL A 185 12.68 10.60 3.99
N ASN A 186 11.83 11.22 4.82
CA ASN A 186 12.21 12.34 5.68
C ASN A 186 12.65 11.93 7.08
N ASP A 187 12.60 10.64 7.41
CA ASP A 187 13.07 10.16 8.69
C ASP A 187 14.59 10.35 8.84
N PRO A 188 15.04 11.13 9.85
CA PRO A 188 16.46 11.39 10.08
C PRO A 188 17.17 10.24 10.80
N THR A 189 16.45 9.17 11.19
CA THR A 189 16.98 8.08 12.01
C THR A 189 17.14 6.77 11.25
N PHE A 190 16.07 6.22 10.65
CA PHE A 190 16.09 4.90 10.04
C PHE A 190 16.18 4.97 8.50
N GLY A 191 15.39 5.83 7.84
CA GLY A 191 15.49 6.07 6.40
C GLY A 191 14.83 4.98 5.53
N LEU A 192 15.51 4.49 4.49
CA LEU A 192 14.97 3.52 3.53
C LEU A 192 15.58 2.13 3.75
N TYR A 193 14.74 1.09 3.85
CA TYR A 193 15.14 -0.31 3.90
C TYR A 193 14.67 -1.06 2.67
N VAL A 194 15.59 -1.72 1.99
CA VAL A 194 15.33 -2.57 0.83
C VAL A 194 15.85 -3.97 1.16
N GLY A 195 14.96 -4.96 1.25
CA GLY A 195 15.33 -6.29 1.73
C GLY A 195 14.13 -7.16 2.05
N GLY A 196 14.20 -7.89 3.15
CA GLY A 196 13.10 -8.75 3.58
C GLY A 196 13.17 -9.01 5.07
N PHE A 197 12.07 -9.46 5.63
CA PHE A 197 12.05 -9.96 7.00
C PHE A 197 12.58 -11.40 7.01
N ASP A 198 13.39 -11.75 8.01
CA ASP A 198 13.65 -13.13 8.46
C ASP A 198 13.84 -14.20 7.36
N GLY A 199 15.10 -14.40 6.94
CA GLY A 199 15.50 -15.52 6.06
C GLY A 199 15.86 -15.09 4.64
N THR A 200 16.58 -15.95 3.91
CA THR A 200 17.14 -15.61 2.58
C THR A 200 16.13 -15.69 1.43
N SER A 201 14.91 -16.15 1.67
CA SER A 201 13.86 -16.27 0.64
C SER A 201 13.01 -15.02 0.47
N ASN A 202 13.00 -14.13 1.45
CA ASN A 202 12.25 -12.87 1.39
C ASN A 202 13.13 -11.82 0.72
N THR A 203 12.63 -11.23 -0.37
CA THR A 203 13.40 -10.25 -1.16
C THR A 203 12.68 -8.93 -1.27
N GLY A 204 13.46 -7.86 -1.36
CA GLY A 204 12.96 -6.52 -1.60
C GLY A 204 13.78 -5.89 -2.70
N THR A 205 13.11 -5.35 -3.70
CA THR A 205 13.75 -4.72 -4.84
C THR A 205 13.23 -3.30 -5.01
N TYR A 206 14.14 -2.34 -4.92
CA TYR A 206 13.88 -0.96 -5.35
C TYR A 206 14.56 -0.74 -6.70
N THR A 207 13.82 -0.29 -7.69
CA THR A 207 14.35 0.08 -9.01
C THR A 207 14.12 1.57 -9.25
N LEU A 208 15.21 2.32 -9.45
CA LEU A 208 15.20 3.73 -9.80
C LEU A 208 15.60 3.88 -11.28
N ASN A 209 14.60 4.03 -12.15
CA ASN A 209 14.79 4.23 -13.59
C ASN A 209 14.83 5.72 -13.95
N THR A 210 13.94 6.54 -13.38
CA THR A 210 13.96 8.00 -13.53
C THR A 210 13.45 8.69 -12.24
N GLY A 211 13.35 10.02 -12.22
CA GLY A 211 12.85 10.76 -11.05
C GLY A 211 13.90 10.99 -9.96
N THR A 212 13.46 11.41 -8.78
CA THR A 212 14.34 11.64 -7.62
C THR A 212 13.94 10.80 -6.41
N LEU A 213 14.92 10.21 -5.74
CA LEU A 213 14.80 9.57 -4.43
C LEU A 213 15.70 10.31 -3.46
N THR A 214 15.11 10.99 -2.49
CA THR A 214 15.83 11.68 -1.41
C THR A 214 15.56 10.98 -0.09
N VAL A 215 16.62 10.43 0.51
CA VAL A 215 16.58 9.77 1.81
C VAL A 215 17.43 10.59 2.78
N VAL A 216 16.80 11.22 3.77
CA VAL A 216 17.51 12.13 4.68
C VAL A 216 18.57 11.40 5.51
N ALA A 217 18.27 10.17 5.94
CA ALA A 217 19.17 9.35 6.74
C ALA A 217 19.94 8.32 5.89
N THR A 218 19.78 7.03 6.20
CA THR A 218 20.50 5.94 5.56
C THR A 218 19.60 5.21 4.57
N THR A 219 20.16 4.81 3.43
CA THR A 219 19.59 3.77 2.58
C THR A 219 20.27 2.45 2.90
N HIS A 220 19.49 1.49 3.39
CA HIS A 220 19.90 0.14 3.77
C HIS A 220 19.45 -0.83 2.69
N VAL A 221 20.38 -1.58 2.10
CA VAL A 221 20.09 -2.57 1.06
C VAL A 221 20.62 -3.93 1.51
N GLY A 222 19.74 -4.92 1.57
CA GLY A 222 20.08 -6.25 2.05
C GLY A 222 20.31 -6.29 3.56
N SER A 223 19.54 -5.51 4.32
CA SER A 223 19.50 -5.64 5.77
C SER A 223 18.69 -6.88 6.15
N GLY A 224 19.36 -7.89 6.71
CA GLY A 224 18.71 -9.05 7.31
C GLY A 224 18.17 -10.13 6.37
N ALA A 225 17.89 -9.78 5.12
CA ALA A 225 17.57 -10.70 4.03
C ALA A 225 18.11 -10.13 2.70
N VAL A 226 17.68 -10.69 1.57
CA VAL A 226 18.17 -10.29 0.24
C VAL A 226 17.49 -8.98 -0.17
N GLY A 227 18.28 -7.93 -0.38
CA GLY A 227 17.81 -6.65 -0.88
C GLY A 227 18.56 -6.24 -2.12
N THR A 228 17.85 -5.67 -3.08
CA THR A 228 18.40 -5.24 -4.37
C THR A 228 18.00 -3.80 -4.63
N PHE A 229 18.98 -2.93 -4.89
CA PHE A 229 18.75 -1.57 -5.35
C PHE A 229 19.31 -1.41 -6.75
N ASN A 230 18.42 -1.29 -7.75
CA ASN A 230 18.76 -1.15 -9.16
C ASN A 230 18.59 0.29 -9.60
N GLN A 231 19.69 1.01 -9.80
CA GLN A 231 19.65 2.36 -10.37
C GLN A 231 20.06 2.32 -11.83
N THR A 232 19.10 2.49 -12.74
CA THR A 232 19.36 2.59 -14.18
C THR A 232 19.30 4.04 -14.68
N GLY A 233 18.76 4.95 -13.85
CA GLY A 233 18.76 6.39 -14.06
C GLY A 233 18.32 7.15 -12.81
N GLY A 234 17.68 8.32 -12.99
CA GLY A 234 17.22 9.16 -11.89
C GLY A 234 18.34 9.69 -10.97
N ILE A 235 17.95 10.27 -9.84
CA ILE A 235 18.87 10.80 -8.82
C ILE A 235 18.54 10.18 -7.46
N HIS A 236 19.51 9.51 -6.84
CA HIS A 236 19.42 9.04 -5.45
C HIS A 236 20.32 9.89 -4.57
N THR A 237 19.72 10.62 -3.63
CA THR A 237 20.43 11.39 -2.61
C THR A 237 20.21 10.72 -1.26
N THR A 238 21.28 10.29 -0.60
CA THR A 238 21.23 9.71 0.74
C THR A 238 22.42 10.15 1.57
N SER A 239 22.24 10.37 2.88
CA SER A 239 23.38 10.73 3.75
C SER A 239 24.33 9.56 3.93
N ARG A 240 23.84 8.33 3.84
CA ARG A 240 24.65 7.11 3.92
C ARG A 240 24.00 5.98 3.13
N LEU A 241 24.80 5.22 2.39
CA LEU A 241 24.38 3.98 1.74
C LEU A 241 25.06 2.80 2.42
N VAL A 242 24.29 1.81 2.85
CA VAL A 242 24.78 0.57 3.47
C VAL A 242 24.28 -0.62 2.65
N LEU A 243 25.21 -1.51 2.28
CA LEU A 243 24.92 -2.70 1.49
C LEU A 243 25.34 -3.96 2.28
N GLY A 244 24.41 -4.91 2.42
CA GLY A 244 24.67 -6.21 3.05
C GLY A 244 25.03 -6.11 4.54
N GLU A 245 24.16 -5.51 5.34
CA GLU A 245 24.38 -5.41 6.80
C GLU A 245 23.85 -6.62 7.57
N LYS A 246 24.61 -7.01 8.61
CA LYS A 246 24.18 -8.05 9.55
C LYS A 246 23.06 -7.51 10.42
N ASN A 247 21.93 -8.22 10.45
CA ASN A 247 20.78 -7.92 11.32
C ASN A 247 21.25 -7.66 12.77
N LEU A 248 21.05 -6.44 13.28
CA LEU A 248 21.33 -6.09 14.69
C LEU A 248 20.12 -6.32 15.62
N GLY A 249 19.12 -7.08 15.16
CA GLY A 249 17.85 -7.25 15.86
C GLY A 249 16.90 -6.10 15.55
N GLN A 250 15.73 -6.45 15.01
CA GLN A 250 14.66 -5.51 14.72
C GLN A 250 14.19 -4.89 16.05
N ARG A 251 14.54 -3.63 16.31
CA ARG A 251 13.73 -2.82 17.23
C ARG A 251 12.48 -2.48 16.43
N HIS A 252 11.36 -3.06 16.84
CA HIS A 252 10.03 -2.97 16.23
C HIS A 252 9.85 -1.76 15.31
N LEU A 253 9.68 -2.07 14.02
CA LEU A 253 9.07 -1.24 12.98
C LEU A 253 7.55 -1.33 13.09
#